data_AF-A0A3D9HTH8-F1
#
_entry.id   AF-A0A3D9HTH8-F1
#
_cell.length_a   1.000
_cell.length_b   1.000
_cell.length_c   1.000
_cell.angle_alpha   90.00
_cell.angle_beta   90.00
_cell.angle_gamma   90.00
#
_symmetry.space_group_name_H-M   'P 1'
#
loop_
_entity.id
_entity.type
_entity.pdbx_description
1 polymer ?
#
loop_
_entity_poly.entity_id
_entity_poly.type
_entity_poly.pdbx_seq_one_letter_code
_entity_poly.pdbx_strand_id
1 'polypeptide(L)'
;MGGKTKILDPKQLQAIFLESRRFEQKAGVSLQNIQTQLGKWNDPTHPISLSDKREIAVKDALSRVSNGIASLKQTMESTSEFIDGKLLLAAQLAQEDLGFAGSSDKAKGIPYDLKLKK
;
A
#
# COMPACT_ATOMS: atom_id res chain seq x y z
N MET A 1 23.45 12.45 -25.30
CA MET A 1 23.51 12.63 -23.85
C MET A 1 22.17 12.19 -23.25
N GLY A 2 22.08 10.97 -22.74
CA GLY A 2 20.84 10.36 -22.26
C GLY A 2 20.86 10.22 -20.74
N GLY A 3 20.62 11.31 -20.02
CA GLY A 3 20.42 11.28 -18.58
C GLY A 3 19.05 10.70 -18.28
N LYS A 4 18.95 9.36 -18.23
CA LYS A 4 17.79 8.69 -17.64
C LYS A 4 17.93 8.82 -16.13
N THR A 5 17.40 9.94 -15.66
CA THR A 5 16.93 10.21 -14.31
C THR A 5 16.54 8.89 -13.62
N LYS A 6 17.42 8.36 -12.76
CA LYS A 6 17.03 7.41 -11.71
C LYS A 6 16.21 8.23 -10.72
N ILE A 7 14.92 8.44 -11.01
CA ILE A 7 14.07 9.39 -10.29
C ILE A 7 13.89 8.98 -8.82
N LEU A 8 14.06 7.69 -8.48
CA LEU A 8 14.03 7.20 -7.10
C LEU A 8 15.05 6.08 -6.90
N ASP A 9 15.81 6.14 -5.81
CA ASP A 9 16.69 5.04 -5.35
C ASP A 9 15.82 3.83 -4.97
N PRO A 10 16.18 2.58 -5.32
CA PRO A 10 15.52 1.37 -4.84
C PRO A 10 15.16 1.36 -3.34
N LYS A 11 16.02 1.93 -2.49
CA LYS A 11 15.74 2.07 -1.05
C LYS A 11 14.60 3.05 -0.75
N GLN A 12 14.50 4.13 -1.52
CA GLN A 12 13.40 5.09 -1.41
C GLN A 12 12.07 4.49 -1.89
N LEU A 13 12.10 3.69 -2.97
CA LEU A 13 10.92 2.95 -3.44
C LEU A 13 10.41 1.96 -2.38
N GLN A 14 11.33 1.24 -1.73
CA GLN A 14 10.98 0.35 -0.62
C GLN A 14 10.40 1.11 0.59
N ALA A 15 10.97 2.28 0.92
CA ALA A 15 10.43 3.12 2.00
C ALA A 15 9.01 3.62 1.70
N ILE A 16 8.77 4.11 0.47
CA ILE A 16 7.45 4.54 0.00
C ILE A 16 6.44 3.39 0.07
N PHE A 17 6.84 2.18 -0.34
CA PHE A 17 5.99 1.00 -0.26
C PHE A 17 5.61 0.62 1.18
N LEU A 18 6.58 0.67 2.10
CA LEU A 18 6.30 0.39 3.52
C LEU A 18 5.40 1.47 4.14
N GLU A 19 5.61 2.72 3.76
CA GLU A 19 4.78 3.83 4.23
C GLU A 19 3.35 3.76 3.67
N SER A 20 3.17 3.38 2.41
CA SER A 20 1.84 3.17 1.82
C SER A 20 1.08 2.06 2.52
N ARG A 21 1.74 0.95 2.89
CA ARG A 21 1.13 -0.13 3.69
C ARG A 21 0.73 0.31 5.09
N ARG A 22 1.56 1.12 5.76
CA ARG A 22 1.22 1.69 7.07
C ARG A 22 0.04 2.65 6.98
N PHE A 23 -0.03 3.45 5.93
CA PHE A 23 -1.15 4.35 5.67
C PHE A 23 -2.44 3.54 5.45
N GLU A 24 -2.40 2.52 4.60
CA GLU A 24 -3.54 1.64 4.30
C GLU A 24 -4.10 1.01 5.58
N GLN A 25 -3.24 0.45 6.43
CA GLN A 25 -3.66 -0.14 7.71
C GLN A 25 -4.33 0.88 8.64
N LYS A 26 -3.72 2.07 8.83
CA LYS A 26 -4.28 3.12 9.69
C LYS A 26 -5.62 3.63 9.16
N ALA A 27 -5.72 3.83 7.86
CA ALA A 27 -6.93 4.30 7.22
C ALA A 27 -8.03 3.22 7.26
N GLY A 28 -7.69 1.93 7.08
CA GLY A 28 -8.63 0.82 7.27
C GLY A 28 -9.24 0.76 8.67
N VAL A 29 -8.40 0.86 9.72
CA VAL A 29 -8.86 0.92 11.12
C VAL A 29 -9.76 2.14 11.36
N SER A 30 -9.38 3.30 10.80
CA SER A 30 -10.15 4.53 10.96
C SER A 30 -11.52 4.44 10.27
N LEU A 31 -11.58 3.93 9.05
CA LEU A 31 -12.84 3.72 8.33
C LEU A 31 -13.74 2.71 9.05
N GLN A 32 -13.17 1.64 9.59
CA GLN A 32 -13.92 0.65 10.38
C GLN A 32 -14.51 1.26 11.66
N ASN A 33 -13.75 2.13 12.34
CA ASN A 33 -14.27 2.86 13.50
C ASN A 33 -15.43 3.79 13.13
N ILE A 34 -15.32 4.53 12.02
CA ILE A 34 -16.40 5.41 11.55
C ILE A 34 -17.63 4.58 11.21
N GLN A 35 -17.47 3.46 10.49
CA GLN A 35 -18.58 2.57 10.14
C GLN A 35 -19.25 1.96 11.38
N THR A 36 -18.46 1.59 12.39
CA THR A 36 -18.97 1.10 13.67
C THR A 36 -19.77 2.18 14.40
N GLN A 37 -19.27 3.42 14.43
CA GLN A 37 -20.00 4.53 15.03
C GLN A 37 -21.30 4.78 14.27
N LEU A 38 -21.27 4.92 12.94
CA LEU A 38 -22.46 5.10 12.10
C LEU A 38 -23.50 3.99 12.32
N GLY A 39 -23.06 2.74 12.47
CA GLY A 39 -23.94 1.61 12.79
C GLY A 39 -24.72 1.80 14.10
N LYS A 40 -24.12 2.41 15.12
CA LYS A 40 -24.80 2.73 16.39
C LYS A 40 -25.90 3.79 16.22
N TRP A 41 -25.71 4.74 15.31
CA TRP A 41 -26.73 5.76 15.00
C TRP A 41 -27.89 5.20 14.18
N ASN A 42 -27.67 4.08 13.49
CA ASN A 42 -28.68 3.39 12.69
C ASN A 42 -29.25 2.15 13.40
N ASP A 43 -28.98 1.99 14.70
CA ASP A 43 -29.42 0.84 15.50
C ASP A 43 -30.92 0.95 15.82
N PRO A 44 -31.76 0.04 15.29
CA PRO A 44 -33.20 0.06 15.54
C PRO A 44 -33.56 -0.24 17.00
N THR A 45 -32.62 -0.77 17.81
CA THR A 45 -32.83 -1.04 19.23
C THR A 45 -32.66 0.20 20.11
N HIS A 46 -32.04 1.27 19.59
CA HIS A 46 -31.87 2.55 20.26
C HIS A 46 -32.50 3.67 19.42
N PRO A 47 -33.83 3.75 19.33
CA PRO A 47 -34.50 4.76 18.53
C PRO A 47 -34.21 6.14 19.09
N ILE A 48 -33.48 6.95 18.33
CA ILE A 48 -33.30 8.37 18.63
C ILE A 48 -34.66 9.03 18.37
N SER A 49 -35.37 9.41 19.44
CA SER A 49 -36.63 10.13 19.33
C SER A 49 -36.38 11.54 18.76
N LEU A 50 -36.50 11.66 17.44
CA LEU A 50 -36.44 12.90 16.70
C LEU A 50 -37.81 13.14 16.05
N SER A 51 -38.19 14.40 15.87
CA SER A 51 -39.35 14.73 15.04
C SER A 51 -39.16 14.19 13.61
N ASP A 52 -40.21 13.71 12.94
CA ASP A 52 -40.16 13.05 11.63
C ASP A 52 -39.25 13.73 10.59
N LYS A 53 -39.29 15.07 10.49
CA LYS A 53 -38.43 15.84 9.55
C LYS A 53 -36.93 15.72 9.87
N ARG A 54 -36.57 15.69 11.16
CA ARG A 54 -35.19 15.55 11.62
C ARG A 54 -34.71 14.11 11.48
N GLU A 55 -35.59 13.14 11.68
CA GLU A 55 -35.26 11.73 11.46
C GLU A 55 -34.91 11.45 9.98
N ILE A 56 -35.71 11.98 9.05
CA ILE A 56 -35.44 11.87 7.61
C ILE A 56 -34.10 12.53 7.25
N ALA A 57 -33.84 13.74 7.75
CA ALA A 57 -32.59 14.44 7.50
C ALA A 57 -31.36 13.70 8.05
N VAL A 58 -31.48 13.09 9.23
CA VAL A 58 -30.41 12.29 9.84
C VAL A 58 -30.17 11.00 9.05
N LYS A 59 -31.22 10.30 8.61
CA LYS A 59 -31.09 9.11 7.75
C LYS A 59 -30.42 9.44 6.42
N ASP A 60 -30.79 10.56 5.79
CA ASP A 60 -30.15 11.01 4.54
C ASP A 60 -28.68 11.37 4.76
N ALA A 61 -28.35 12.08 5.86
CA ALA A 61 -26.96 12.38 6.22
C ALA A 61 -26.14 11.10 6.48
N LEU A 62 -26.67 10.14 7.22
CA LEU A 62 -26.03 8.86 7.48
C LEU A 62 -25.78 8.07 6.19
N SER A 63 -26.75 8.08 5.27
CA SER A 63 -26.62 7.46 3.94
C SER A 63 -25.50 8.11 3.13
N ARG A 64 -25.45 9.45 3.06
CA ARG A 64 -24.39 10.18 2.36
C ARG A 64 -22.99 9.90 2.91
N VAL A 65 -22.86 9.87 4.24
CA VAL A 65 -21.58 9.55 4.89
C VAL A 65 -21.18 8.10 4.60
N SER A 66 -22.11 7.16 4.68
CA SER A 66 -21.86 5.75 4.38
C SER A 66 -21.40 5.55 2.94
N ASN A 67 -22.04 6.24 1.98
CA ASN A 67 -21.64 6.22 0.57
C ASN A 67 -20.25 6.85 0.36
N GLY A 68 -19.96 7.97 1.03
CA GLY A 68 -18.64 8.60 0.98
C GLY A 68 -17.53 7.69 1.51
N ILE A 69 -17.79 6.95 2.59
CA ILE A 69 -16.87 5.95 3.14
C ILE A 69 -16.64 4.81 2.15
N ALA A 70 -17.70 4.32 1.50
CA ALA A 70 -17.57 3.28 0.48
C ALA A 70 -16.69 3.74 -0.70
N SER A 71 -16.89 4.98 -1.18
CA SER A 71 -16.06 5.56 -2.24
C SER A 71 -14.60 5.75 -1.82
N LEU A 72 -14.36 6.19 -0.57
CA LEU A 72 -13.00 6.29 -0.02
C LEU A 72 -12.32 4.93 0.04
N LYS A 73 -13.03 3.90 0.50
CA LYS A 73 -12.51 2.53 0.56
C LYS A 73 -12.13 2.02 -0.83
N GLN A 74 -13.01 2.20 -1.81
CA GLN A 74 -12.74 1.80 -3.20
C GLN A 74 -11.52 2.54 -3.77
N THR A 75 -11.40 3.84 -3.51
CA THR A 75 -10.25 4.65 -3.96
C THR A 75 -8.95 4.16 -3.33
N MET A 76 -8.98 3.79 -2.04
CA MET A 76 -7.83 3.22 -1.36
C MET A 76 -7.44 1.86 -1.93
N GLU A 77 -8.42 0.97 -2.20
CA GLU A 77 -8.17 -0.34 -2.82
C GLU A 77 -7.52 -0.18 -4.20
N SER A 78 -8.08 0.68 -5.07
CA SER A 78 -7.48 0.97 -6.38
C SER A 78 -6.08 1.60 -6.27
N THR A 79 -5.85 2.41 -5.24
CA THR A 79 -4.52 3.00 -4.98
C THR A 79 -3.53 1.93 -4.52
N SER A 80 -3.94 1.00 -3.66
CA SER A 80 -3.10 -0.12 -3.24
C SER A 80 -2.75 -1.00 -4.43
N GLU A 81 -3.71 -1.36 -5.28
CA GLU A 81 -3.48 -2.15 -6.49
C GLU A 81 -2.49 -1.46 -7.45
N PHE A 82 -2.64 -0.14 -7.63
CA PHE A 82 -1.71 0.65 -8.43
C PHE A 82 -0.29 0.65 -7.85
N ILE A 83 -0.18 0.84 -6.53
CA ILE A 83 1.10 0.84 -5.83
C ILE A 83 1.75 -0.54 -5.90
N ASP A 84 1.00 -1.61 -5.65
CA ASP A 84 1.49 -2.99 -5.77
C ASP A 84 1.96 -3.27 -7.19
N GLY A 85 1.17 -2.91 -8.20
CA GLY A 85 1.54 -3.13 -9.60
C GLY A 85 2.76 -2.34 -10.07
N LYS A 86 3.01 -1.14 -9.52
CA LYS A 86 4.14 -0.28 -9.93
C LYS A 86 5.38 -0.47 -9.08
N LEU A 87 5.24 -0.51 -7.75
CA LEU A 87 6.37 -0.60 -6.83
C LEU A 87 6.92 -2.02 -6.70
N LEU A 88 6.08 -3.07 -6.81
CA LEU A 88 6.59 -4.45 -6.81
C LEU A 88 7.48 -4.70 -8.02
N LEU A 89 7.02 -4.26 -9.20
CA LEU A 89 7.74 -4.38 -10.47
C LEU A 89 9.01 -3.53 -10.47
N ALA A 90 8.94 -2.30 -9.95
CA ALA A 90 10.12 -1.44 -9.81
C ALA A 90 11.14 -1.98 -8.78
N ALA A 91 10.69 -2.59 -7.68
CA ALA A 91 11.55 -3.21 -6.68
C ALA A 91 12.23 -4.50 -7.22
N GLN A 92 11.52 -5.31 -7.99
CA GLN A 92 12.07 -6.50 -8.66
C GLN A 92 13.12 -6.12 -9.70
N LEU A 93 12.80 -5.18 -10.60
CA LEU A 93 13.75 -4.69 -11.61
C LEU A 93 14.99 -4.06 -10.97
N ALA A 94 14.82 -3.32 -9.86
CA ALA A 94 15.95 -2.77 -9.11
C ALA A 94 16.85 -3.85 -8.48
N GLN A 95 16.29 -4.96 -8.02
CA GLN A 95 17.06 -6.10 -7.52
C GLN A 95 17.82 -6.83 -8.64
N GLU A 96 17.22 -6.96 -9.82
CA GLU A 96 17.89 -7.54 -11.00
C GLU A 96 19.04 -6.65 -11.49
N ASP A 97 18.85 -5.33 -11.53
CA ASP A 97 19.88 -4.36 -11.96
C ASP A 97 21.06 -4.28 -10.96
N LEU A 98 20.79 -4.47 -9.65
CA LEU A 98 21.83 -4.61 -8.62
C LEU A 98 22.49 -6.00 -8.61
N GLY A 99 21.78 -7.04 -9.04
CA GLY A 99 22.31 -8.41 -9.19
C GLY A 99 23.19 -8.60 -10.42
N PHE A 100 22.98 -7.82 -11.48
CA PHE A 100 23.77 -7.91 -12.72
C PHE A 100 25.11 -7.15 -12.66
N ALA A 101 25.26 -6.21 -11.73
CA ALA A 101 26.53 -5.48 -11.51
C ALA A 101 27.60 -6.30 -10.75
N GLY A 102 27.29 -7.53 -10.32
CA GLY A 102 28.20 -8.40 -9.54
C GLY A 102 28.86 -9.54 -10.30
N SER A 103 28.57 -9.75 -11.60
CA SER A 103 29.03 -10.95 -12.31
C SER A 103 29.62 -10.65 -13.69
N SER A 104 30.63 -9.79 -13.73
CA SER A 104 31.58 -9.74 -14.83
C SER A 104 32.86 -9.06 -14.35
N ASP A 105 33.83 -9.84 -13.86
CA ASP A 105 35.11 -9.98 -14.57
C ASP A 105 36.00 -11.05 -13.90
N LYS A 106 36.83 -11.69 -14.72
CA LYS A 106 37.87 -12.71 -14.43
C LYS A 106 37.46 -14.19 -14.49
N ALA A 107 37.13 -14.60 -15.71
CA ALA A 107 37.72 -15.82 -16.23
C ALA A 107 39.23 -15.60 -16.52
N LYS A 108 40.13 -16.21 -15.76
CA LYS A 108 41.49 -16.60 -16.23
C LYS A 108 42.00 -17.83 -15.49
N GLY A 109 42.03 -18.96 -16.22
CA GLY A 109 43.09 -19.98 -16.18
C GLY A 109 43.24 -20.84 -14.92
N ILE A 110 42.85 -22.12 -15.02
CA ILE A 110 43.43 -23.21 -14.22
C ILE A 110 44.83 -23.50 -14.82
N PRO A 111 45.88 -23.66 -14.00
CA PRO A 111 46.47 -25.00 -13.85
C PRO A 111 46.95 -25.36 -12.43
N TYR A 112 46.61 -26.59 -12.04
CA TYR A 112 47.35 -27.60 -11.27
C TYR A 112 48.22 -27.26 -10.03
N ASP A 113 47.84 -27.97 -8.95
CA ASP A 113 48.68 -28.79 -8.06
C ASP A 113 49.48 -28.16 -6.91
N LEU A 114 49.69 -28.99 -5.87
CA LEU A 114 50.64 -28.95 -4.75
C LEU A 114 50.18 -28.26 -3.43
N LYS A 115 49.65 -29.04 -2.47
CA LYS A 115 50.44 -29.74 -1.42
C LYS A 115 49.59 -30.16 -0.21
N LEU A 116 49.53 -31.48 -0.02
CA LEU A 116 49.71 -32.27 1.20
C LEU A 116 50.03 -31.59 2.55
N LYS A 117 49.47 -32.23 3.61
CA LYS A 117 49.78 -32.27 5.07
C LYS A 117 48.87 -31.42 5.96
N LYS A 118 48.37 -31.93 7.10
CA LYS A 118 48.82 -33.05 7.96
C LYS A 118 47.71 -34.03 8.28
#